data_AF-A0A7J2NJ76-F1
#
_entry.id   AF-A0A7J2NJ76-F1
#
_cell.length_a   1.000
_cell.length_b   1.000
_cell.length_c   1.000
_cell.angle_alpha   90.00
_cell.angle_beta   90.00
_cell.angle_gamma   90.00
#
_symmetry.space_group_name_H-M   'P 1'
#
loop_
_entity.id
_entity.type
_entity.pdbx_description
1 polymer ?
#
loop_
_entity_poly.entity_id
_entity_poly.type
_entity_poly.pdbx_seq_one_letter_code
_entity_poly.pdbx_strand_id
1 'polypeptide(L)'
;MSISMSLKELESEKALCKEDKRKIVKVCLSDTVRFEQYCDRNRFIDLAAAEAKLGQEKVAEIKKRNRVRSKGEIEAEKIKEKADLETLKPFTREEITNWVSLDRVPEKARKEIMDSGLVTDQINAWDARSFDEMYETCGKCKLSWDKGRGCIATLIPSESPLPGIADKFGLNFIAAIPSSAEKKVVFEAQRAKELLEEIDKLRDKLPEEGKMMVRRLSGAMDRLESLAKTCSENQVRFYFS
;
A
#
# COMPACT_ATOMS: atom_id res chain seq x y z
N MET A 1 16.21 0.44 -11.74
CA MET A 1 15.50 0.03 -10.51
C MET A 1 15.82 1.07 -9.44
N SER A 2 15.09 1.11 -8.31
CA SER A 2 15.37 2.05 -7.22
C SER A 2 15.54 1.28 -5.92
N ILE A 3 16.34 1.81 -5.01
CA ILE A 3 16.50 1.28 -3.66
C ILE A 3 15.52 2.02 -2.77
N SER A 4 14.71 1.27 -2.04
CA SER A 4 13.81 1.74 -1.01
C SER A 4 14.37 1.40 0.37
N MET A 5 13.87 2.08 1.39
CA MET A 5 14.20 1.83 2.78
C MET A 5 12.93 1.74 3.60
N SER A 6 12.94 0.87 4.61
CA SER A 6 11.76 0.54 5.40
C SER A 6 12.11 0.13 6.83
N LEU A 7 11.12 0.23 7.71
CA LEU A 7 11.19 -0.34 9.06
C LEU A 7 10.55 -1.73 9.09
N LYS A 8 10.89 -2.54 10.10
CA LYS A 8 10.12 -3.71 10.51
C LYS A 8 9.02 -3.28 11.49
N GLU A 9 8.06 -2.51 11.01
CA GLU A 9 7.02 -1.89 11.82
C GLU A 9 6.15 -2.92 12.56
N LEU A 10 5.87 -4.07 11.93
CA LEU A 10 5.03 -5.12 12.52
C LEU A 10 5.64 -5.81 13.75
N GLU A 11 6.92 -5.58 14.01
CA GLU A 11 7.63 -6.07 15.20
C GLU A 11 7.56 -5.09 16.37
N SER A 12 7.15 -3.85 16.13
CA SER A 12 7.04 -2.81 17.16
C SER A 12 5.60 -2.67 17.65
N GLU A 13 5.40 -2.56 18.96
CA GLU A 13 4.10 -2.18 19.54
C GLU A 13 3.71 -0.72 19.23
N LYS A 14 4.65 0.08 18.71
CA LYS A 14 4.41 1.49 18.37
C LYS A 14 3.79 1.68 16.98
N ALA A 15 3.69 0.61 16.20
CA ALA A 15 3.07 0.66 14.88
C ALA A 15 1.54 0.70 15.01
N LEU A 16 0.94 1.87 14.78
CA LEU A 16 -0.51 2.05 14.84
C LEU A 16 -1.27 1.20 13.81
N CYS A 17 -0.62 0.79 12.72
CA CYS A 17 -1.20 -0.07 11.70
C CYS A 17 -1.09 -1.58 12.01
N LYS A 18 -0.40 -1.98 13.09
CA LYS A 18 -0.03 -3.37 13.34
C LYS A 18 -1.23 -4.29 13.55
N GLU A 19 -2.18 -3.89 14.39
CA GLU A 19 -3.37 -4.69 14.66
C GLU A 19 -4.18 -4.93 13.38
N ASP A 20 -4.37 -3.85 12.61
CA ASP A 20 -5.12 -3.90 11.36
C ASP A 20 -4.43 -4.73 10.28
N LYS A 21 -3.11 -4.60 10.13
CA LYS A 21 -2.32 -5.41 9.19
C LYS A 21 -2.34 -6.91 9.54
N ARG A 22 -2.58 -7.27 10.81
CA ARG A 22 -2.70 -8.66 11.26
C ARG A 22 -4.13 -9.19 11.16
N LYS A 23 -5.13 -8.32 11.05
CA LYS A 23 -6.53 -8.69 11.00
C LYS A 23 -6.98 -8.88 9.56
N ILE A 24 -7.10 -10.14 9.13
CA ILE A 24 -7.70 -10.45 7.83
C ILE A 24 -9.20 -10.13 7.86
N VAL A 25 -9.68 -9.43 6.83
CA VAL A 25 -11.08 -9.02 6.70
C VAL A 25 -11.74 -9.54 5.43
N LYS A 26 -10.97 -9.81 4.37
CA LYS A 26 -11.45 -10.54 3.19
C LYS A 26 -10.46 -11.59 2.74
N VAL A 27 -11.00 -12.67 2.16
CA VAL A 27 -10.22 -13.79 1.63
C VAL A 27 -10.75 -14.12 0.24
N CYS A 28 -9.85 -14.38 -0.70
CA CYS A 28 -10.19 -14.95 -1.99
C CYS A 28 -10.15 -16.47 -1.92
N LEU A 29 -11.23 -17.11 -2.35
CA LEU A 29 -11.36 -18.56 -2.41
C LEU A 29 -10.93 -19.09 -3.78
N SER A 30 -10.29 -20.25 -3.77
CA SER A 30 -10.01 -21.01 -5.01
C SER A 30 -11.25 -21.73 -5.54
N ASP A 31 -12.15 -22.13 -4.63
CA ASP A 31 -13.44 -22.77 -4.91
C ASP A 31 -14.52 -22.16 -4.00
N THR A 32 -15.61 -21.71 -4.60
CA THR A 32 -16.72 -21.03 -3.93
C THR A 32 -17.90 -21.95 -3.63
N VAL A 33 -17.97 -23.17 -4.18
CA VAL A 33 -19.18 -24.03 -4.17
C VAL A 33 -19.77 -24.25 -2.77
N ARG A 34 -18.93 -24.35 -1.73
CA ARG A 34 -19.36 -24.57 -0.34
C ARG A 34 -19.69 -23.28 0.43
N PHE A 35 -19.30 -22.13 -0.12
CA PHE A 35 -19.32 -20.84 0.55
C PHE A 35 -20.02 -19.74 -0.27
N GLU A 36 -20.73 -20.09 -1.34
CA GLU A 36 -21.41 -19.16 -2.25
C GLU A 36 -22.31 -18.15 -1.52
N GLN A 37 -22.95 -18.57 -0.43
CA GLN A 37 -23.79 -17.72 0.41
C GLN A 37 -23.03 -16.59 1.12
N TYR A 38 -21.71 -16.71 1.26
CA TYR A 38 -20.83 -15.73 1.91
C TYR A 38 -20.01 -14.92 0.92
N CYS A 39 -19.95 -15.34 -0.33
CA CYS A 39 -19.25 -14.65 -1.39
C CYS A 39 -19.89 -13.29 -1.69
N ASP A 40 -19.04 -12.29 -1.88
CA ASP A 40 -19.44 -10.98 -2.39
C ASP A 40 -20.02 -11.15 -3.80
N ARG A 41 -20.96 -10.28 -4.15
CA ARG A 41 -21.65 -10.32 -5.44
C ARG A 41 -21.40 -9.04 -6.21
N ASN A 42 -20.90 -9.18 -7.44
CA ASN A 42 -20.84 -8.08 -8.37
C ASN A 42 -22.20 -7.92 -9.04
N ARG A 43 -22.65 -6.68 -9.15
CA ARG A 43 -23.92 -6.34 -9.78
C ARG A 43 -23.65 -5.65 -11.09
N PHE A 44 -24.03 -6.27 -12.20
CA PHE A 44 -23.88 -5.70 -13.53
C PHE A 44 -25.24 -5.32 -14.10
N ILE A 45 -25.33 -4.12 -14.64
CA ILE A 45 -26.50 -3.61 -15.36
C ILE A 45 -26.27 -3.87 -16.84
N ASP A 46 -27.17 -4.61 -17.46
CA ASP A 46 -27.22 -4.77 -18.92
C ASP A 46 -27.83 -3.51 -19.55
N LEU A 47 -26.97 -2.66 -20.11
CA LEU A 47 -27.40 -1.41 -20.75
C LEU A 47 -28.16 -1.68 -22.06
N ALA A 48 -27.90 -2.78 -22.77
CA ALA A 48 -28.60 -3.09 -24.00
C ALA A 48 -30.06 -3.51 -23.70
N ALA A 49 -30.26 -4.33 -22.67
CA ALA A 49 -31.59 -4.68 -22.19
C ALA A 49 -32.35 -3.45 -21.64
N ALA A 50 -31.65 -2.56 -20.95
CA ALA A 50 -32.21 -1.30 -20.47
C ALA A 50 -32.63 -0.39 -21.64
N GLU A 51 -31.80 -0.24 -22.67
CA GLU A 51 -32.09 0.57 -23.86
C GLU A 51 -33.31 0.03 -24.62
N ALA A 52 -33.44 -1.30 -24.74
CA ALA A 52 -34.58 -1.93 -25.40
C ALA A 52 -35.92 -1.69 -24.69
N LYS A 53 -35.94 -1.59 -23.35
CA LYS A 53 -37.18 -1.37 -22.58
C LYS A 53 -37.46 0.09 -22.22
N LEU A 54 -36.43 0.87 -21.90
CA LEU A 54 -36.54 2.25 -21.43
C LEU A 54 -36.37 3.29 -22.53
N GLY A 55 -35.86 2.88 -23.70
CA GLY A 55 -35.50 3.74 -24.81
C GLY A 55 -34.05 4.25 -24.73
N GLN A 56 -33.40 4.34 -25.89
CA GLN A 56 -32.01 4.77 -26.01
C GLN A 56 -31.75 6.18 -25.46
N GLU A 57 -32.69 7.10 -25.64
CA GLU A 57 -32.58 8.48 -25.17
C GLU A 57 -32.51 8.56 -23.63
N LYS A 58 -33.41 7.85 -22.95
CA LYS A 58 -33.46 7.82 -21.48
C LYS A 58 -32.22 7.18 -20.88
N VAL A 59 -31.71 6.10 -21.47
CA VAL A 59 -30.45 5.48 -21.02
C VAL A 59 -29.24 6.36 -21.32
N ALA A 60 -29.22 7.07 -22.44
CA ALA A 60 -28.17 8.03 -22.77
C ALA A 60 -28.12 9.19 -21.75
N GLU A 61 -29.27 9.69 -21.30
CA GLU A 61 -29.35 10.70 -20.23
C GLU A 61 -28.80 10.17 -18.90
N ILE A 62 -29.21 8.97 -18.49
CA ILE A 62 -28.69 8.31 -17.27
C ILE A 62 -27.16 8.15 -17.36
N LYS A 63 -26.64 7.71 -18.50
CA LYS A 63 -25.20 7.57 -18.72
C LYS A 63 -24.48 8.91 -18.65
N LYS A 64 -25.06 9.97 -19.21
CA LYS A 64 -24.50 11.32 -19.15
C LYS A 64 -24.44 11.85 -17.71
N ARG A 65 -25.52 11.71 -16.93
CA ARG A 65 -25.57 12.13 -15.51
C ARG A 65 -24.51 11.41 -14.67
N ASN A 66 -24.36 10.11 -14.86
CA ASN A 66 -23.43 9.27 -14.10
C ASN A 66 -22.02 9.22 -14.71
N ARG A 67 -21.76 9.95 -15.80
CA ARG A 67 -20.47 9.96 -16.54
C ARG A 67 -20.02 8.57 -17.01
N VAL A 68 -20.97 7.74 -17.38
CA VAL A 68 -20.75 6.37 -17.87
C VAL A 68 -20.44 6.39 -19.36
N ARG A 69 -19.31 5.76 -19.74
CA ARG A 69 -18.88 5.62 -21.15
C ARG A 69 -19.04 4.20 -21.72
N SER A 70 -19.48 3.23 -20.92
CA SER A 70 -19.65 1.84 -21.37
C SER A 70 -20.77 1.73 -22.41
N LYS A 71 -20.61 0.84 -23.38
CA LYS A 71 -21.66 0.47 -24.37
C LYS A 71 -22.32 -0.88 -24.07
N GLY A 72 -21.67 -1.72 -23.27
CA GLY A 72 -22.19 -3.02 -22.86
C GLY A 72 -22.66 -2.97 -21.42
N GLU A 73 -22.18 -3.88 -20.60
CA GLU A 73 -22.54 -3.91 -19.20
C GLU A 73 -21.80 -2.85 -18.38
N ILE A 74 -22.37 -2.51 -17.23
CA ILE A 74 -21.73 -1.65 -16.24
C ILE A 74 -22.02 -2.13 -14.83
N GLU A 75 -21.01 -2.08 -13.96
CA GLU A 75 -21.22 -2.29 -12.53
C GLU A 75 -22.21 -1.27 -11.96
N ALA A 76 -23.20 -1.74 -11.21
CA ALA A 76 -24.21 -0.91 -10.58
C ALA A 76 -23.60 0.19 -9.68
N GLU A 77 -22.45 -0.09 -9.06
CA GLU A 77 -21.71 0.85 -8.21
C GLU A 77 -21.20 2.10 -8.96
N LYS A 78 -21.11 2.04 -10.29
CA LYS A 78 -20.73 3.18 -11.13
C LYS A 78 -21.89 4.16 -11.37
N ILE A 79 -23.12 3.80 -10.97
CA ILE A 79 -24.28 4.69 -10.98
C ILE A 79 -24.36 5.42 -9.63
N LYS A 80 -24.05 6.72 -9.65
CA LYS A 80 -24.00 7.57 -8.45
C LYS A 80 -25.38 8.09 -8.06
N GLU A 81 -26.24 8.33 -9.06
CA GLU A 81 -27.59 8.85 -8.85
C GLU A 81 -28.53 7.73 -8.41
N LYS A 82 -29.07 7.84 -7.19
CA LYS A 82 -29.92 6.79 -6.60
C LYS A 82 -31.19 6.51 -7.41
N ALA A 83 -31.80 7.54 -7.99
CA ALA A 83 -33.00 7.40 -8.82
C ALA A 83 -32.71 6.65 -10.13
N ASP A 84 -31.53 6.87 -10.71
CA ASP A 84 -31.09 6.17 -11.92
C ASP A 84 -30.77 4.71 -11.61
N LEU A 85 -30.15 4.44 -10.46
CA LEU A 85 -29.88 3.09 -9.99
C LEU A 85 -31.18 2.30 -9.80
N GLU A 86 -32.20 2.88 -9.14
CA GLU A 86 -33.50 2.21 -8.98
C GLU A 86 -34.20 1.97 -10.32
N THR A 87 -34.04 2.88 -11.29
CA THR A 87 -34.56 2.71 -12.66
C THR A 87 -33.88 1.54 -13.39
N LEU A 88 -32.57 1.35 -13.18
CA LEU A 88 -31.77 0.33 -13.85
C LEU A 88 -31.73 -1.01 -13.10
N LYS A 89 -32.19 -1.05 -11.85
CA LYS A 89 -32.23 -2.23 -10.99
C LYS A 89 -32.91 -3.47 -11.62
N PRO A 90 -34.01 -3.36 -12.40
CA PRO A 90 -34.61 -4.52 -13.06
C PRO A 90 -33.73 -5.16 -14.15
N PHE A 91 -32.68 -4.47 -14.59
CA PHE A 91 -31.73 -4.94 -15.60
C PHE A 91 -30.41 -5.39 -14.98
N THR A 92 -30.40 -5.56 -13.65
CA THR A 92 -29.20 -5.97 -12.92
C THR A 92 -29.13 -7.48 -12.83
N ARG A 93 -27.99 -8.04 -13.23
CA ARG A 93 -27.60 -9.42 -12.95
C ARG A 93 -26.55 -9.45 -11.84
N GLU A 94 -26.62 -10.45 -10.97
CA GLU A 94 -25.63 -10.67 -9.93
C GLU A 94 -24.68 -11.80 -10.37
N GLU A 95 -23.38 -11.58 -10.19
CA GLU A 95 -22.35 -12.60 -10.35
C GLU A 95 -21.66 -12.82 -9.00
N ILE A 96 -21.51 -14.09 -8.61
CA ILE A 96 -20.78 -14.47 -7.40
C ILE A 96 -19.29 -14.26 -7.66
N THR A 97 -18.62 -13.59 -6.72
CA THR A 97 -17.16 -13.44 -6.75
C THR A 97 -16.50 -14.49 -5.87
N ASN A 98 -15.19 -14.64 -6.03
CA ASN A 98 -14.41 -15.51 -5.15
C ASN A 98 -14.06 -14.84 -3.81
N TRP A 99 -14.44 -13.58 -3.62
CA TRP A 99 -14.12 -12.84 -2.41
C TRP A 99 -15.17 -13.08 -1.34
N VAL A 100 -14.72 -13.38 -0.12
CA VAL A 100 -15.59 -13.50 1.05
C VAL A 100 -15.21 -12.44 2.06
N SER A 101 -16.18 -11.63 2.47
CA SER A 101 -16.04 -10.68 3.57
C SER A 101 -16.27 -11.39 4.91
N LEU A 102 -15.22 -11.49 5.73
CA LEU A 102 -15.25 -12.30 6.95
C LEU A 102 -16.20 -11.75 8.02
N ASP A 103 -16.48 -10.45 8.01
CA ASP A 103 -17.44 -9.78 8.90
C ASP A 103 -18.85 -10.41 8.85
N ARG A 104 -19.26 -10.91 7.68
CA ARG A 104 -20.57 -11.53 7.43
C ARG A 104 -20.60 -13.03 7.69
N VAL A 105 -19.45 -13.64 7.96
CA VAL A 105 -19.33 -15.09 8.14
C VAL A 105 -19.47 -15.45 9.63
N PRO A 106 -20.30 -16.45 9.99
CA PRO A 106 -20.35 -16.99 11.35
C PRO A 106 -18.99 -17.59 11.77
N GLU A 107 -18.63 -17.45 13.04
CA GLU A 107 -17.31 -17.86 13.57
C GLU A 107 -16.92 -19.30 13.21
N LYS A 108 -17.88 -20.23 13.24
CA LYS A 108 -17.67 -21.65 12.85
C LYS A 108 -17.21 -21.82 11.41
N ALA A 109 -17.76 -21.03 10.47
CA ALA A 109 -17.42 -21.09 9.05
C ALA A 109 -16.16 -20.28 8.70
N ARG A 110 -15.79 -19.29 9.53
CA ARG A 110 -14.58 -18.47 9.29
C ARG A 110 -13.31 -19.31 9.23
N LYS A 111 -13.16 -20.29 10.12
CA LYS A 111 -11.98 -21.15 10.12
C LYS A 111 -11.85 -21.94 8.83
N GLU A 112 -12.93 -22.57 8.37
CA GLU A 112 -12.94 -23.32 7.11
C GLU A 112 -12.66 -22.44 5.88
N ILE A 113 -13.18 -21.21 5.86
CA ILE A 113 -12.94 -20.24 4.79
C ILE A 113 -11.49 -19.75 4.81
N MET A 114 -10.91 -19.50 5.99
CA MET A 114 -9.50 -19.13 6.13
C MET A 114 -8.57 -20.26 5.69
N ASP A 115 -8.91 -21.51 6.02
CA ASP A 115 -8.11 -22.70 5.65
C ASP A 115 -8.22 -23.02 4.14
N SER A 116 -9.35 -22.71 3.50
CA SER A 116 -9.59 -22.90 2.06
C SER A 116 -9.12 -21.73 1.19
N GLY A 117 -8.81 -20.60 1.82
CA GLY A 117 -8.42 -19.36 1.16
C GLY A 117 -7.03 -19.42 0.56
N LEU A 118 -6.84 -18.70 -0.53
CA LEU A 118 -5.50 -18.48 -1.08
C LEU A 118 -4.74 -17.55 -0.14
N VAL A 119 -3.65 -18.05 0.47
CA VAL A 119 -2.82 -17.27 1.41
C VAL A 119 -2.26 -15.99 0.77
N THR A 120 -2.06 -16.01 -0.55
CA THR A 120 -1.58 -14.86 -1.32
C THR A 120 -2.64 -13.79 -1.59
N ASP A 121 -3.94 -14.12 -1.48
CA ASP A 121 -5.04 -13.27 -1.88
C ASP A 121 -5.96 -13.00 -0.68
N GLN A 122 -5.41 -12.29 0.29
CA GLN A 122 -6.09 -11.85 1.50
C GLN A 122 -5.99 -10.33 1.63
N ILE A 123 -7.06 -9.71 2.12
CA ILE A 123 -7.10 -8.28 2.42
C ILE A 123 -7.18 -8.17 3.94
N ASN A 124 -6.21 -7.51 4.52
CA ASN A 124 -6.23 -7.16 5.94
C ASN A 124 -7.01 -5.85 6.18
N ALA A 125 -7.34 -5.56 7.43
CA ALA A 125 -8.11 -4.38 7.79
C ALA A 125 -7.40 -3.08 7.42
N TRP A 126 -6.07 -3.08 7.38
CA TRP A 126 -5.28 -1.93 6.97
C TRP A 126 -5.47 -1.65 5.48
N ASP A 127 -5.35 -2.66 4.63
CA ASP A 127 -5.50 -2.56 3.18
C ASP A 127 -6.95 -2.21 2.75
N ALA A 128 -7.92 -2.49 3.61
CA ALA A 128 -9.32 -2.09 3.41
C ALA A 128 -9.62 -0.62 3.74
N ARG A 129 -8.69 0.12 4.38
CA ARG A 129 -8.85 1.54 4.69
C ARG A 129 -8.72 2.40 3.44
N SER A 130 -9.32 3.58 3.49
CA SER A 130 -9.06 4.64 2.51
C SER A 130 -7.65 5.23 2.67
N PHE A 131 -7.12 5.82 1.60
CA PHE A 131 -5.83 6.49 1.66
C PHE A 131 -5.80 7.63 2.69
N ASP A 132 -6.89 8.38 2.85
CA ASP A 132 -6.97 9.48 3.81
C ASP A 132 -6.85 8.96 5.26
N GLU A 133 -7.53 7.86 5.60
CA GLU A 133 -7.41 7.22 6.91
C GLU A 133 -6.01 6.65 7.15
N MET A 134 -5.38 6.08 6.11
CA MET A 134 -3.99 5.62 6.20
C MET A 134 -3.05 6.79 6.47
N TYR A 135 -3.17 7.90 5.75
CA TYR A 135 -2.33 9.09 5.93
C TYR A 135 -2.53 9.73 7.29
N GLU A 136 -3.78 9.84 7.78
CA GLU A 136 -4.06 10.36 9.11
C GLU A 136 -3.42 9.47 10.19
N THR A 137 -3.52 8.15 10.04
CA THR A 137 -2.92 7.20 10.98
C THR A 137 -1.39 7.27 10.95
N CYS A 138 -0.79 7.30 9.76
CA CYS A 138 0.65 7.46 9.59
C CYS A 138 1.15 8.81 10.10
N GLY A 139 0.38 9.90 9.95
CA GLY A 139 0.73 11.22 10.47
C GLY A 139 0.80 11.29 12.00
N LYS A 140 0.08 10.41 12.70
CA LYS A 140 0.11 10.28 14.17
C LYS A 140 1.11 9.21 14.65
N CYS A 141 1.64 8.39 13.76
CA CYS A 141 2.46 7.23 14.10
C CYS A 141 3.93 7.62 14.33
N LYS A 142 4.48 7.24 15.49
CA LYS A 142 5.90 7.49 15.84
C LYS A 142 6.91 6.80 14.91
N LEU A 143 6.48 5.80 14.16
CA LEU A 143 7.32 5.06 13.21
C LEU A 143 7.28 5.65 11.80
N SER A 144 6.44 6.67 11.57
CA SER A 144 6.28 7.30 10.27
C SER A 144 7.37 8.35 10.04
N TRP A 145 8.48 7.90 9.46
CA TRP A 145 9.66 8.75 9.25
C TRP A 145 9.63 9.51 7.92
N ASP A 146 8.86 9.08 6.92
CA ASP A 146 8.75 9.80 5.64
C ASP A 146 7.69 10.91 5.70
N LYS A 147 7.90 11.89 6.57
CA LYS A 147 7.06 13.10 6.70
C LYS A 147 5.57 12.78 6.90
N GLY A 148 5.27 11.78 7.71
CA GLY A 148 3.89 11.36 7.96
C GLY A 148 3.25 10.49 6.87
N ARG A 149 3.93 10.24 5.74
CA ARG A 149 3.41 9.40 4.65
C ARG A 149 3.56 7.91 4.90
N GLY A 150 4.42 7.52 5.84
CA GLY A 150 4.60 6.13 6.25
C GLY A 150 6.01 5.81 6.70
N CYS A 151 6.25 4.51 6.86
CA CYS A 151 7.53 3.94 7.29
C CYS A 151 8.31 3.27 6.15
N ILE A 152 7.95 3.54 4.89
CA ILE A 152 8.59 3.08 3.66
C ILE A 152 8.72 4.25 2.68
N ALA A 153 9.90 4.41 2.07
CA ALA A 153 10.04 5.32 0.93
C ALA A 153 11.23 4.93 0.05
N THR A 154 11.21 5.38 -1.20
CA THR A 154 12.36 5.29 -2.10
C THR A 154 13.49 6.19 -1.60
N LEU A 155 14.69 5.61 -1.45
CA LEU A 155 15.91 6.29 -1.07
C LEU A 155 16.57 6.95 -2.28
N ILE A 156 17.01 6.13 -3.22
CA ILE A 156 17.84 6.53 -4.36
C ILE A 156 17.56 5.62 -5.57
N PRO A 157 17.80 6.09 -6.81
CA PRO A 157 17.88 5.18 -7.95
C PRO A 157 19.08 4.24 -7.82
N SER A 158 19.05 3.08 -8.48
CA SER A 158 20.14 2.09 -8.44
C SER A 158 21.49 2.66 -8.91
N GLU A 159 21.46 3.60 -9.86
CA GLU A 159 22.61 4.30 -10.43
C GLU A 159 23.02 5.58 -9.68
N SER A 160 22.55 5.73 -8.44
CA SER A 160 22.91 6.88 -7.61
C SER A 160 24.42 6.89 -7.29
N PRO A 161 25.08 8.06 -7.33
CA PRO A 161 26.48 8.18 -6.94
C PRO A 161 26.70 8.08 -5.41
N LEU A 162 25.62 8.09 -4.61
CA LEU A 162 25.71 8.12 -3.14
C LEU A 162 26.60 7.00 -2.55
N PRO A 163 26.43 5.72 -2.91
CA PRO A 163 27.26 4.65 -2.35
C PRO A 163 28.74 4.79 -2.72
N GLY A 164 29.04 5.23 -3.96
CA GLY A 164 30.42 5.43 -4.40
C GLY A 164 31.10 6.62 -3.73
N ILE A 165 30.36 7.71 -3.48
CA ILE A 165 30.85 8.85 -2.71
C ILE A 165 31.11 8.43 -1.25
N ALA A 166 30.19 7.64 -0.67
CA ALA A 166 30.36 7.12 0.69
C ALA A 166 31.61 6.23 0.81
N ASP A 167 31.84 5.34 -0.16
CA ASP A 167 33.02 4.47 -0.22
C ASP A 167 34.33 5.27 -0.27
N LYS A 168 34.40 6.33 -1.11
CA LYS A 168 35.54 7.24 -1.19
C LYS A 168 35.93 7.86 0.15
N PHE A 169 34.96 8.09 1.04
CA PHE A 169 35.17 8.65 2.37
C PHE A 169 35.22 7.61 3.50
N GLY A 170 35.26 6.31 3.16
CA GLY A 170 35.35 5.21 4.14
C GLY A 170 34.06 5.00 4.96
N LEU A 171 32.91 5.39 4.42
CA LEU A 171 31.60 5.28 5.06
C LEU A 171 30.95 3.94 4.67
N ASN A 172 31.36 2.88 5.38
CA ASN A 172 31.07 1.49 5.03
C ASN A 172 29.57 1.16 5.04
N PHE A 173 28.79 1.74 5.96
CA PHE A 173 27.36 1.47 6.05
C PHE A 173 26.63 2.01 4.83
N ILE A 174 26.81 3.29 4.50
CA ILE A 174 26.14 3.95 3.36
C ILE A 174 26.64 3.33 2.03
N ALA A 175 27.92 3.02 1.93
CA ALA A 175 28.50 2.34 0.76
C ALA A 175 27.88 0.95 0.54
N ALA A 176 27.57 0.22 1.62
CA ALA A 176 27.03 -1.13 1.56
C ALA A 176 25.51 -1.19 1.27
N ILE A 177 24.79 -0.06 1.18
CA ILE A 177 23.34 -0.01 0.97
C ILE A 177 22.87 -0.87 -0.23
N PRO A 178 23.46 -0.77 -1.44
CA PRO A 178 23.03 -1.57 -2.59
C PRO A 178 23.17 -3.07 -2.33
N SER A 179 24.31 -3.50 -1.81
CA SER A 179 24.56 -4.91 -1.49
C SER A 179 23.64 -5.42 -0.38
N SER A 180 23.27 -4.56 0.56
CA SER A 180 22.38 -4.88 1.67
C SER A 180 20.94 -5.03 1.21
N ALA A 181 20.53 -4.20 0.24
CA ALA A 181 19.22 -4.30 -0.42
C ALA A 181 19.09 -5.61 -1.20
N GLU A 182 20.10 -5.95 -2.01
CA GLU A 182 20.14 -7.21 -2.76
C GLU A 182 20.09 -8.44 -1.85
N LYS A 183 20.85 -8.42 -0.75
CA LYS A 183 20.89 -9.50 0.25
C LYS A 183 19.71 -9.48 1.22
N LYS A 184 18.80 -8.50 1.12
CA LYS A 184 17.65 -8.29 2.02
C LYS A 184 18.05 -8.28 3.50
N VAL A 185 19.17 -7.61 3.81
CA VAL A 185 19.71 -7.53 5.17
C VAL A 185 18.77 -6.70 6.04
N VAL A 186 18.43 -7.25 7.20
CA VAL A 186 17.70 -6.52 8.25
C VAL A 186 18.70 -6.08 9.30
N PHE A 187 18.76 -4.77 9.53
CA PHE A 187 19.64 -4.14 10.49
C PHE A 187 18.94 -3.98 11.84
N GLU A 188 19.67 -4.31 12.90
CA GLU A 188 19.26 -4.07 14.27
C GLU A 188 19.22 -2.57 14.59
N ALA A 189 18.35 -2.16 15.53
CA ALA A 189 18.11 -0.75 15.84
C ALA A 189 19.39 -0.01 16.29
N GLN A 190 20.34 -0.72 16.92
CA GLN A 190 21.61 -0.16 17.39
C GLN A 190 22.47 0.34 16.23
N ARG A 191 22.36 -0.30 15.05
CA ARG A 191 23.08 0.09 13.84
C ARG A 191 22.63 1.45 13.29
N ALA A 192 21.47 1.95 13.74
CA ALA A 192 20.99 3.27 13.34
C ALA A 192 21.91 4.40 13.85
N LYS A 193 22.62 4.21 14.97
CA LYS A 193 23.61 5.17 15.46
C LYS A 193 24.81 5.28 14.53
N GLU A 194 25.31 4.14 14.05
CA GLU A 194 26.40 4.10 13.07
C GLU A 194 25.99 4.80 11.77
N LEU A 195 24.75 4.57 11.30
CA LEU A 195 24.21 5.26 10.14
C LEU A 195 24.14 6.78 10.36
N LEU A 196 23.72 7.26 11.55
CA LEU A 196 23.72 8.69 11.87
C LEU A 196 25.13 9.30 11.85
N GLU A 197 26.11 8.61 12.43
CA GLU A 197 27.51 9.05 12.42
C GLU A 197 28.08 9.15 10.99
N GLU A 198 27.75 8.19 10.12
CA GLU A 198 28.16 8.26 8.71
C GLU A 198 27.44 9.36 7.95
N ILE A 199 26.16 9.62 8.26
CA ILE A 199 25.40 10.73 7.66
C ILE A 199 26.05 12.07 7.98
N ASP A 200 26.44 12.30 9.24
CA ASP A 200 27.07 13.55 9.67
C ASP A 200 28.41 13.76 8.95
N LYS A 201 29.26 12.72 8.93
CA LYS A 201 30.53 12.75 8.18
C LYS A 201 30.32 13.01 6.69
N LEU A 202 29.31 12.39 6.09
CA LEU A 202 29.02 12.58 4.68
C LEU A 202 28.51 13.99 4.41
N ARG A 203 27.70 14.59 5.29
CA ARG A 203 27.24 15.99 5.14
C ARG A 203 28.41 16.97 5.15
N ASP A 204 29.42 16.73 5.98
CA ASP A 204 30.64 17.55 6.03
C ASP A 204 31.51 17.40 4.77
N LYS A 205 31.54 16.19 4.20
CA LYS A 205 32.39 15.83 3.05
C LYS A 205 31.75 16.06 1.69
N LEU A 206 30.43 15.99 1.59
CA LEU A 206 29.70 16.11 0.33
C LEU A 206 29.94 17.45 -0.42
N PRO A 207 30.21 18.59 0.23
CA PRO A 207 30.62 19.81 -0.46
C PRO A 207 31.90 19.68 -1.29
N GLU A 208 32.81 18.75 -0.94
CA GLU A 208 34.02 18.45 -1.70
C GLU A 208 33.70 17.86 -3.10
N GLU A 209 32.53 17.23 -3.26
CA GLU A 209 32.02 16.70 -4.54
C GLU A 209 31.29 17.76 -5.39
N GLY A 210 31.20 18.99 -4.88
CA GLY A 210 30.61 20.13 -5.56
C GLY A 210 29.13 20.37 -5.27
N LYS A 211 28.70 21.63 -5.48
CA LYS A 211 27.35 22.13 -5.14
C LYS A 211 26.21 21.31 -5.76
N MET A 212 26.41 20.76 -6.96
CA MET A 212 25.40 19.96 -7.65
C MET A 212 25.14 18.62 -6.94
N MET A 213 26.17 17.98 -6.39
CA MET A 213 26.01 16.72 -5.65
C MET A 213 25.30 16.94 -4.33
N VAL A 214 25.63 18.03 -3.62
CA VAL A 214 24.91 18.45 -2.41
C VAL A 214 23.41 18.61 -2.68
N ARG A 215 23.04 19.32 -3.76
CA ARG A 215 21.63 19.50 -4.12
C ARG A 215 20.94 18.20 -4.54
N ARG A 216 21.64 17.31 -5.24
CA ARG A 216 21.08 16.04 -5.71
C ARG A 216 20.84 15.04 -4.58
N LEU A 217 21.71 15.03 -3.58
CA LEU A 217 21.72 14.00 -2.54
C LEU A 217 21.10 14.47 -1.22
N SER A 218 20.87 15.77 -1.01
CA SER A 218 20.29 16.31 0.23
C SER A 218 18.99 15.59 0.65
N GLY A 219 18.06 15.40 -0.29
CA GLY A 219 16.80 14.71 0.00
C GLY A 219 16.98 13.24 0.40
N ALA A 220 18.00 12.56 -0.12
CA ALA A 220 18.33 11.19 0.29
C ALA A 220 18.95 11.17 1.70
N MET A 221 19.84 12.12 1.99
CA MET A 221 20.45 12.29 3.31
C MET A 221 19.40 12.59 4.39
N ASP A 222 18.48 13.52 4.12
CA ASP A 222 17.41 13.88 5.06
C ASP A 222 16.51 12.69 5.38
N ARG A 223 16.23 11.84 4.39
CA ARG A 223 15.43 10.63 4.57
C ARG A 223 16.18 9.55 5.35
N LEU A 224 17.45 9.29 5.03
CA LEU A 224 18.31 8.37 5.79
C LEU A 224 18.37 8.78 7.26
N GLU A 225 18.55 10.07 7.52
CA GLU A 225 18.63 10.63 8.86
C GLU A 225 17.30 10.46 9.61
N SER A 226 16.18 10.76 8.95
CA SER A 226 14.84 10.60 9.54
C SER A 226 14.54 9.14 9.90
N LEU A 227 14.88 8.20 9.01
CA LEU A 227 14.76 6.77 9.27
C LEU A 227 15.65 6.35 10.44
N ALA A 228 16.93 6.74 10.44
CA ALA A 228 17.88 6.35 11.47
C ALA A 228 17.51 6.90 12.86
N LYS A 229 17.07 8.17 12.95
CA LYS A 229 16.51 8.76 14.18
C LYS A 229 15.33 7.96 14.68
N THR A 230 14.37 7.67 13.79
CA THR A 230 13.18 6.89 14.14
C THR A 230 13.52 5.49 14.65
N CYS A 231 14.47 4.81 14.00
CA CYS A 231 14.95 3.48 14.44
C CYS A 231 15.58 3.54 15.83
N SER A 232 16.46 4.50 16.05
CA SER A 232 17.18 4.69 17.32
C SER A 232 16.23 5.04 18.46
N GLU A 233 15.32 5.99 18.26
CA GLU A 233 14.35 6.42 19.27
C GLU A 233 13.32 5.34 19.59
N ASN A 234 12.90 4.58 18.58
CA ASN A 234 11.83 3.61 18.74
C ASN A 234 12.29 2.18 18.97
N GLN A 235 13.59 1.92 18.89
CA GLN A 235 14.19 0.58 18.98
C GLN A 235 13.57 -0.38 17.95
N VAL A 236 13.51 0.07 16.69
CA VAL A 236 12.92 -0.69 15.58
C VAL A 236 13.98 -1.01 14.53
N ARG A 237 13.92 -2.23 14.01
CA ARG A 237 14.81 -2.72 12.96
C ARG A 237 14.45 -2.14 11.60
N PHE A 238 15.41 -2.06 10.69
CA PHE A 238 15.22 -1.45 9.38
C PHE A 238 15.97 -2.21 8.28
N TYR A 239 15.60 -1.96 7.03
CA TYR A 239 16.21 -2.62 5.87
C TYR A 239 16.12 -1.75 4.63
N PHE A 240 16.90 -2.13 3.62
CA PHE A 240 16.83 -1.60 2.26
C PHE A 240 16.31 -2.68 1.31
N SER A 241 15.63 -2.29 0.22
CA SER A 241 15.03 -3.22 -0.75
C SER A 241 14.87 -2.61 -2.12
#